data_AF-A0A968X1U2-F1
#
_entry.id   AF-A0A968X1U2-F1
#
_cell.length_a   1.000
_cell.length_b   1.000
_cell.length_c   1.000
_cell.angle_alpha   90.00
_cell.angle_beta   90.00
_cell.angle_gamma   90.00
#
_symmetry.space_group_name_H-M   'P 1'
#
loop_
_entity.id
_entity.type
_entity.pdbx_description
1 polymer ?
#
loop_
_entity_poly.entity_id
_entity_poly.type
_entity_poly.pdbx_seq_one_letter_code
_entity_poly.pdbx_strand_id
1 'polypeptide(L)'
;MKLITYQDQNSTGAHIGALRNNTIVPLDSVAPSMLALIDMGADGMTQAKHAVANAKAVVPASSVKLLAPIPRPRQNVICVGLNYVAHAAEGARARGVELKLPSHPVFFTKGINAVCGPNDEVPLDPNVTKQLDYEIELAFVFGKTGKNIKAEDALGYIFGYTVVNDISAREVQTQHQQFFKGKSLDRTCPIGPCIVTSDEITDPGKLALRLRVNGETRQDSNTNDLIFNIPTLIAQLSLGMTVEAGTIVSTGTPSGVALGMTPPVWLKPGDVMEAEVDGIGVLTNKVVAENNGYECVLRLCCGQNYQAACAWYECLLGRPPDMLPNDIEAAWRFSDDAWMYVIADADRAGKALLTLIIDNLEQHVAALAERGFTPVEIEDEPGQYRKVSFRDPEGNTIAFGQVFTPS
;
A
#
# COMPACT_ATOMS: atom_id res chain seq x y z
N MET A 1 17.73 -19.37 8.06
CA MET A 1 16.35 -19.43 8.57
C MET A 1 15.53 -18.30 7.96
N LYS A 2 14.22 -18.49 7.74
CA LYS A 2 13.28 -17.42 7.38
C LYS A 2 12.48 -17.00 8.61
N LEU A 3 12.74 -15.81 9.13
CA LEU A 3 12.12 -15.26 10.33
C LEU A 3 10.97 -14.34 9.98
N ILE A 4 9.84 -14.48 10.66
CA ILE A 4 8.61 -13.71 10.42
C ILE A 4 8.06 -13.14 11.71
N THR A 5 7.23 -12.12 11.55
CA THR A 5 6.31 -11.65 12.59
C THR A 5 4.89 -11.88 12.08
N TYR A 6 4.01 -12.43 12.91
CA TYR A 6 2.65 -12.79 12.54
C TYR A 6 1.67 -12.46 13.65
N GLN A 7 0.39 -12.48 13.32
CA GLN A 7 -0.72 -12.20 14.22
C GLN A 7 -1.82 -13.24 13.98
N ASP A 8 -2.39 -13.78 15.05
CA ASP A 8 -3.56 -14.65 14.94
C ASP A 8 -4.76 -13.85 14.45
N GLN A 9 -5.64 -14.45 13.63
CA GLN A 9 -6.75 -13.74 12.98
C GLN A 9 -7.68 -12.99 13.96
N ASN A 10 -7.77 -13.44 15.22
CA ASN A 10 -8.66 -12.88 16.24
C ASN A 10 -7.90 -12.21 17.41
N SER A 11 -6.59 -11.96 17.26
CA SER A 11 -5.76 -11.36 18.30
C SER A 11 -5.11 -10.08 17.79
N THR A 12 -4.87 -9.13 18.70
CA THR A 12 -4.05 -7.95 18.41
C THR A 12 -2.56 -8.18 18.74
N GLY A 13 -2.22 -9.28 19.41
CA GLY A 13 -0.85 -9.63 19.76
C GLY A 13 -0.01 -10.01 18.54
N ALA A 14 1.22 -9.49 18.48
CA ALA A 14 2.21 -9.91 17.49
C ALA A 14 3.11 -11.00 18.07
N HIS A 15 3.35 -12.04 17.27
CA HIS A 15 4.17 -13.19 17.58
C HIS A 15 5.35 -13.26 16.61
N ILE A 16 6.46 -13.87 17.04
CA ILE A 16 7.58 -14.15 16.14
C ILE A 16 7.68 -15.64 15.85
N GLY A 17 8.18 -15.98 14.66
CA GLY A 17 8.33 -17.37 14.28
C GLY A 17 9.33 -17.59 13.16
N ALA A 18 9.66 -18.86 12.94
CA ALA A 18 10.43 -19.30 11.79
C ALA A 18 9.52 -20.01 10.78
N LEU A 19 9.53 -19.56 9.53
CA LEU A 19 8.76 -20.15 8.43
C LEU A 19 9.49 -21.36 7.84
N ARG A 20 8.83 -22.51 7.79
CA ARG A 20 9.31 -23.75 7.16
C ARG A 20 8.14 -24.49 6.49
N ASN A 21 8.22 -24.72 5.18
CA ASN A 21 7.24 -25.52 4.42
C ASN A 21 5.77 -25.14 4.71
N ASN A 22 5.42 -23.85 4.59
CA ASN A 22 4.09 -23.29 4.90
C ASN A 22 3.60 -23.49 6.34
N THR A 23 4.51 -23.81 7.26
CA THR A 23 4.25 -23.86 8.69
C THR A 23 5.18 -22.91 9.43
N ILE A 24 4.74 -22.46 10.59
CA ILE A 24 5.46 -21.52 11.44
C ILE A 24 5.83 -22.26 12.71
N VAL A 25 7.10 -22.24 13.07
CA VAL A 25 7.56 -22.59 14.41
C VAL A 25 7.50 -21.33 15.27
N PRO A 26 6.65 -21.25 16.30
CA PRO A 26 6.62 -20.11 17.21
C PRO A 26 7.96 -19.96 17.95
N LEU A 27 8.40 -18.71 18.11
CA LEU A 27 9.65 -18.35 18.79
C LEU A 27 9.43 -17.44 20.00
N ASP A 28 8.18 -17.26 20.44
CA ASP A 28 7.78 -16.44 21.58
C ASP A 28 8.46 -16.84 22.90
N SER A 29 8.80 -18.12 23.05
CA SER A 29 9.55 -18.62 24.21
C SER A 29 11.04 -18.23 24.19
N VAL A 30 11.57 -17.81 23.03
CA VAL A 30 12.96 -17.37 22.85
C VAL A 30 13.05 -15.86 23.05
N ALA A 31 12.18 -15.11 22.37
CA ALA A 31 12.14 -13.66 22.48
C ALA A 31 10.71 -13.13 22.28
N PRO A 32 10.34 -12.03 22.96
CA PRO A 32 9.00 -11.44 22.85
C PRO A 32 8.75 -10.66 21.55
N SER A 33 9.79 -10.38 20.75
CA SER A 33 9.67 -9.66 19.48
C SER A 33 10.89 -9.87 18.59
N MET A 34 10.79 -9.48 17.31
CA MET A 34 11.90 -9.61 16.36
C MET A 34 13.10 -8.76 16.78
N LEU A 35 12.84 -7.54 17.28
CA LEU A 35 13.89 -6.66 17.79
C LEU A 35 14.57 -7.25 19.02
N ALA A 36 13.81 -7.85 19.94
CA ALA A 36 14.38 -8.53 21.11
C ALA A 36 15.24 -9.74 20.70
N LEU A 37 14.82 -10.50 19.70
CA LEU A 37 15.63 -11.59 19.14
C LEU A 37 16.95 -11.07 18.54
N ILE A 38 16.90 -9.95 17.82
CA ILE A 38 18.08 -9.29 17.25
C ILE A 38 19.02 -8.79 18.37
N ASP A 39 18.47 -8.17 19.42
CA ASP A 39 19.26 -7.66 20.56
C ASP A 39 19.99 -8.78 21.33
N MET A 40 19.42 -9.98 21.38
CA MET A 40 20.06 -11.16 21.96
C MET A 40 21.25 -11.68 21.13
N GLY A 41 21.43 -11.21 19.89
CA GLY A 41 22.56 -11.53 19.05
C GLY A 41 22.73 -13.04 18.78
N ALA A 42 23.97 -13.52 18.90
CA ALA A 42 24.33 -14.91 18.58
C ALA A 42 23.64 -15.93 19.52
N ASP A 43 23.42 -15.57 20.78
CA ASP A 43 22.77 -16.44 21.76
C ASP A 43 21.28 -16.62 21.43
N GLY A 44 20.60 -15.52 21.09
CA GLY A 44 19.20 -15.56 20.62
C GLY A 44 19.04 -16.42 19.38
N MET A 45 19.94 -16.27 18.41
CA MET A 45 19.92 -17.09 17.19
C MET A 45 20.22 -18.57 17.46
N THR A 46 21.09 -18.88 18.41
CA THR A 46 21.36 -20.28 18.82
C THR A 46 20.11 -20.90 19.44
N GLN A 47 19.44 -20.16 20.33
CA GLN A 47 18.19 -20.61 20.96
C GLN A 47 17.05 -20.76 19.92
N ALA A 48 16.92 -19.82 18.99
CA ALA A 48 15.94 -19.91 17.90
C ALA A 48 16.20 -21.14 17.01
N LYS A 49 17.45 -21.38 16.60
CA LYS A 49 17.84 -22.59 15.84
C LYS A 49 17.50 -23.87 16.62
N HIS A 50 17.77 -23.90 17.91
CA HIS A 50 17.43 -25.03 18.77
C HIS A 50 15.90 -25.24 18.87
N ALA A 51 15.12 -24.16 19.03
CA ALA A 51 13.66 -24.23 19.05
C ALA A 51 13.09 -24.78 17.74
N VAL A 52 13.61 -24.31 16.59
CA VAL A 52 13.23 -24.81 15.26
C VAL A 52 13.56 -26.29 15.06
N ALA A 53 14.74 -26.73 15.50
CA ALA A 53 15.16 -28.12 15.37
C ALA A 53 14.31 -29.08 16.21
N ASN A 54 13.80 -28.63 17.36
CA ASN A 54 13.06 -29.45 18.32
C ASN A 54 11.55 -29.17 18.35
N ALA A 55 11.03 -28.43 17.36
CA ALA A 55 9.64 -28.00 17.34
C ALA A 55 8.67 -29.19 17.31
N LYS A 56 7.82 -29.29 18.34
CA LYS A 56 6.73 -30.28 18.42
C LYS A 56 5.39 -29.72 17.93
N ALA A 57 5.21 -28.41 18.03
CA ALA A 57 4.03 -27.69 17.60
C ALA A 57 4.41 -26.72 16.48
N VAL A 58 3.54 -26.63 15.48
CA VAL A 58 3.66 -25.69 14.37
C VAL A 58 2.29 -25.07 14.09
N VAL A 59 2.29 -23.84 13.59
CA VAL A 59 1.08 -23.12 13.17
C VAL A 59 1.04 -23.09 11.64
N PRO A 60 -0.10 -23.42 10.99
CA PRO A 60 -0.23 -23.24 9.55
C PRO A 60 -0.05 -21.77 9.16
N ALA A 61 0.82 -21.47 8.18
CA ALA A 61 1.03 -20.07 7.77
C ALA A 61 -0.25 -19.43 7.20
N SER A 62 -1.16 -20.23 6.65
CA SER A 62 -2.45 -19.78 6.13
C SER A 62 -3.48 -19.42 7.21
N SER A 63 -3.25 -19.77 8.48
CA SER A 63 -4.17 -19.46 9.59
C SER A 63 -3.85 -18.17 10.32
N VAL A 64 -2.84 -17.42 9.88
CA VAL A 64 -2.37 -16.19 10.52
C VAL A 64 -2.23 -15.07 9.51
N LYS A 65 -2.23 -13.83 10.00
CA LYS A 65 -1.83 -12.66 9.22
C LYS A 65 -0.32 -12.45 9.38
N LEU A 66 0.42 -12.37 8.28
CA LEU A 66 1.81 -11.93 8.31
C LEU A 66 1.87 -10.42 8.52
N LEU A 67 2.76 -9.97 9.41
CA LEU A 67 3.09 -8.56 9.59
C LEU A 67 4.43 -8.28 8.90
N ALA A 68 4.83 -7.01 8.82
CA ALA A 68 6.21 -6.69 8.49
C ALA A 68 7.14 -7.40 9.50
N PRO A 69 8.31 -7.93 9.10
CA PRO A 69 9.18 -8.66 10.01
C PRO A 69 9.57 -7.86 11.26
N ILE A 70 9.67 -6.53 11.13
CA ILE A 70 9.77 -5.58 12.23
C ILE A 70 8.63 -4.56 12.06
N PRO A 71 7.44 -4.78 12.65
CA PRO A 71 6.27 -3.92 12.42
C PRO A 71 6.47 -2.47 12.87
N ARG A 72 7.25 -2.27 13.94
CA ARG A 72 7.58 -0.96 14.49
C ARG A 72 9.10 -0.86 14.63
N PRO A 73 9.83 -0.38 13.60
CA PRO A 73 11.26 -0.15 13.73
C PRO A 73 11.58 0.88 14.83
N ARG A 74 12.75 0.74 15.48
CA ARG A 74 13.21 1.67 16.52
C ARG A 74 13.45 3.08 15.97
N GLN A 75 13.83 3.15 14.71
CA GLN A 75 14.12 4.37 13.97
C GLN A 75 13.62 4.23 12.53
N ASN A 76 13.62 5.35 11.80
CA ASN A 76 13.22 5.37 10.40
C ASN A 76 14.03 4.34 9.57
N VAL A 77 13.40 3.83 8.53
CA VAL A 77 14.07 2.96 7.55
C VAL A 77 15.03 3.82 6.75
N ILE A 78 16.31 3.47 6.73
CA ILE A 78 17.33 4.19 5.96
C ILE A 78 17.27 3.68 4.52
N CYS A 79 17.27 4.57 3.54
CA CYS A 79 17.12 4.23 2.13
C CYS A 79 18.24 4.87 1.30
N VAL A 80 18.58 4.25 0.17
CA VAL A 80 19.65 4.71 -0.72
C VAL A 80 19.05 5.07 -2.08
N GLY A 81 19.18 6.34 -2.46
CA GLY A 81 18.77 6.82 -3.77
C GLY A 81 19.85 6.59 -4.84
N LEU A 82 19.41 6.45 -6.10
CA LEU A 82 20.28 6.46 -7.29
C LEU A 82 21.39 5.38 -7.24
N ASN A 83 21.09 4.18 -6.75
CA ASN A 83 22.09 3.12 -6.58
C ASN A 83 22.14 2.09 -7.71
N TYR A 84 21.42 2.31 -8.82
CA TYR A 84 21.52 1.53 -10.05
C TYR A 84 21.76 2.48 -11.22
N VAL A 85 22.72 2.16 -12.10
CA VAL A 85 23.09 3.04 -13.23
C VAL A 85 21.91 3.25 -14.17
N ALA A 86 21.19 2.18 -14.52
CA ALA A 86 20.05 2.25 -15.41
C ALA A 86 18.91 3.11 -14.83
N HIS A 87 18.65 2.99 -13.52
CA HIS A 87 17.67 3.82 -12.83
C HIS A 87 18.08 5.29 -12.79
N ALA A 88 19.35 5.58 -12.50
CA ALA A 88 19.87 6.95 -12.51
C ALA A 88 19.73 7.58 -13.90
N ALA A 89 20.04 6.84 -14.97
CA ALA A 89 19.87 7.27 -16.36
C ALA A 89 18.39 7.53 -16.72
N GLU A 90 17.50 6.64 -16.30
CA GLU A 90 16.05 6.76 -16.49
C GLU A 90 15.48 7.99 -15.79
N GLY A 91 15.83 8.21 -14.52
CA GLY A 91 15.39 9.38 -13.76
C GLY A 91 15.96 10.70 -14.29
N ALA A 92 17.17 10.71 -14.85
CA ALA A 92 17.75 11.88 -15.50
C ALA A 92 16.98 12.23 -16.79
N ARG A 93 16.70 11.21 -17.62
CA ARG A 93 15.90 11.34 -18.85
C ARG A 93 14.50 11.87 -18.56
N ALA A 94 13.79 11.27 -17.61
CA ALA A 94 12.42 11.67 -17.26
C ALA A 94 12.32 13.14 -16.77
N ARG A 95 13.40 13.66 -16.16
CA ARG A 95 13.46 15.05 -15.69
C ARG A 95 14.09 16.02 -16.71
N GLY A 96 14.57 15.53 -17.85
CA GLY A 96 15.26 16.35 -18.85
C GLY A 96 16.59 16.94 -18.35
N VAL A 97 17.29 16.24 -17.46
CA VAL A 97 18.57 16.69 -16.88
C VAL A 97 19.73 15.77 -17.29
N GLU A 98 20.95 16.26 -17.19
CA GLU A 98 22.15 15.46 -17.44
C GLU A 98 22.30 14.34 -16.41
N LEU A 99 22.71 13.15 -16.87
CA LEU A 99 23.04 12.04 -15.98
C LEU A 99 24.34 12.34 -15.23
N LYS A 100 24.22 12.56 -13.93
CA LYS A 100 25.37 12.66 -13.03
C LYS A 100 25.27 11.56 -11.97
N LEU A 101 26.12 10.53 -12.10
CA LEU A 101 26.20 9.49 -11.09
C LEU A 101 26.78 10.07 -9.79
N PRO A 102 26.22 9.72 -8.63
CA PRO A 102 26.70 10.21 -7.36
C PRO A 102 28.09 9.62 -7.04
N SER A 103 28.97 10.41 -6.41
CA SER A 103 30.28 9.94 -5.91
C SER A 103 30.20 9.31 -4.51
N HIS A 104 29.08 9.52 -3.81
CA HIS A 104 28.78 8.97 -2.49
C HIS A 104 27.33 8.47 -2.46
N PRO A 105 27.00 7.45 -1.65
CA PRO A 105 25.62 7.01 -1.49
C PRO A 105 24.71 8.15 -1.03
N VAL A 106 23.53 8.27 -1.65
CA VAL A 106 22.53 9.28 -1.28
C VAL A 106 21.59 8.68 -0.25
N PHE A 107 21.84 8.95 1.03
CA PHE A 107 20.99 8.45 2.11
C PHE A 107 19.78 9.37 2.35
N PHE A 108 18.61 8.76 2.49
CA PHE A 108 17.40 9.39 3.02
C PHE A 108 16.67 8.41 3.94
N THR A 109 15.50 8.77 4.45
CA THR A 109 14.74 7.86 5.30
C THR A 109 13.26 7.80 4.92
N LYS A 110 12.61 6.68 5.30
CA LYS A 110 11.15 6.54 5.36
C LYS A 110 10.70 6.50 6.80
N GLY A 111 9.68 7.28 7.14
CA GLY A 111 9.14 7.36 8.49
C GLY A 111 8.62 6.02 9.03
N ILE A 112 8.72 5.80 10.34
CA ILE A 112 8.27 4.54 10.98
C ILE A 112 6.79 4.18 10.73
N ASN A 113 5.93 5.18 10.48
CA ASN A 113 4.50 4.96 10.16
C ASN A 113 4.27 4.56 8.70
N ALA A 114 5.27 4.71 7.83
CA ALA A 114 5.18 4.22 6.46
C ALA A 114 5.22 2.69 6.40
N VAL A 115 5.77 2.02 7.42
CA VAL A 115 5.96 0.56 7.44
C VAL A 115 4.62 -0.17 7.42
N CYS A 116 4.48 -1.10 6.48
CA CYS A 116 3.37 -2.05 6.42
C CYS A 116 3.86 -3.45 6.01
N GLY A 117 3.07 -4.47 6.29
CA GLY A 117 3.44 -5.87 6.08
C GLY A 117 2.98 -6.44 4.73
N PRO A 118 3.22 -7.74 4.52
CA PRO A 118 2.68 -8.47 3.39
C PRO A 118 1.15 -8.45 3.38
N ASN A 119 0.56 -8.24 2.22
CA ASN A 119 -0.87 -8.14 1.95
C ASN A 119 -1.59 -6.96 2.64
N ASP A 120 -0.87 -6.09 3.35
CA ASP A 120 -1.46 -4.82 3.78
C ASP A 120 -1.72 -3.93 2.57
N GLU A 121 -2.84 -3.23 2.62
CA GLU A 121 -3.19 -2.23 1.61
C GLU A 121 -2.27 -1.01 1.67
N VAL A 122 -2.04 -0.39 0.51
CA VAL A 122 -1.30 0.86 0.32
C VAL A 122 -2.30 1.94 -0.08
N PRO A 123 -2.54 2.95 0.76
CA PRO A 123 -3.50 3.98 0.44
C PRO A 123 -3.00 4.96 -0.61
N LEU A 124 -3.91 5.41 -1.46
CA LEU A 124 -3.71 6.48 -2.43
C LEU A 124 -4.75 7.58 -2.20
N ASP A 125 -4.31 8.69 -1.59
CA ASP A 125 -5.10 9.91 -1.46
C ASP A 125 -4.84 10.84 -2.67
N PRO A 126 -5.84 11.04 -3.55
CA PRO A 126 -5.70 11.93 -4.70
C PRO A 126 -5.52 13.41 -4.33
N ASN A 127 -5.80 13.80 -3.08
CA ASN A 127 -5.49 15.14 -2.56
C ASN A 127 -4.01 15.29 -2.20
N VAL A 128 -3.30 14.18 -1.99
CA VAL A 128 -1.87 14.16 -1.66
C VAL A 128 -1.02 13.93 -2.91
N THR A 129 -1.36 12.93 -3.73
CA THR A 129 -0.64 12.68 -4.98
C THR A 129 -1.47 11.93 -6.01
N LYS A 130 -1.18 12.17 -7.29
CA LYS A 130 -1.67 11.37 -8.43
C LYS A 130 -0.57 10.54 -9.10
N GLN A 131 0.66 10.63 -8.59
CA GLN A 131 1.86 10.01 -9.17
C GLN A 131 2.51 9.06 -8.16
N LEU A 132 1.74 8.04 -7.74
CA LEU A 132 2.22 6.99 -6.86
C LEU A 132 3.02 5.97 -7.68
N ASP A 133 4.22 5.65 -7.21
CA ASP A 133 5.21 4.85 -7.91
C ASP A 133 5.75 3.75 -7.00
N TYR A 134 6.27 2.67 -7.59
CA TYR A 134 6.83 1.50 -6.92
C TYR A 134 8.35 1.46 -7.12
N GLU A 135 9.05 0.85 -6.17
CA GLU A 135 10.51 0.69 -6.21
C GLU A 135 10.89 -0.58 -5.44
N ILE A 136 11.07 -1.73 -6.12
CA ILE A 136 11.59 -2.92 -5.43
C ILE A 136 13.03 -2.71 -5.00
N GLU A 137 13.35 -3.10 -3.76
CA GLU A 137 14.69 -3.04 -3.22
C GLU A 137 15.01 -4.28 -2.37
N LEU A 138 16.27 -4.71 -2.43
CA LEU A 138 16.85 -5.52 -1.36
C LEU A 138 17.05 -4.62 -0.13
N ALA A 139 16.72 -5.14 1.05
CA ALA A 139 17.08 -4.49 2.31
C ALA A 139 17.83 -5.46 3.22
N PHE A 140 18.72 -4.92 4.03
CA PHE A 140 19.41 -5.65 5.09
C PHE A 140 19.07 -5.07 6.47
N VAL A 141 19.08 -5.93 7.48
CA VAL A 141 18.82 -5.57 8.87
C VAL A 141 20.12 -5.68 9.65
N PHE A 142 20.51 -4.63 10.36
CA PHE A 142 21.66 -4.68 11.27
C PHE A 142 21.40 -5.66 12.42
N GLY A 143 22.34 -6.57 12.66
CA GLY A 143 22.33 -7.48 13.81
C GLY A 143 23.20 -7.02 14.97
N LYS A 144 24.04 -6.00 14.75
CA LYS A 144 24.95 -5.45 15.76
C LYS A 144 24.98 -3.93 15.64
N THR A 145 25.02 -3.26 16.79
CA THR A 145 25.29 -1.82 16.83
C THR A 145 26.75 -1.56 16.46
N GLY A 146 27.00 -0.57 15.60
CA GLY A 146 28.36 -0.23 15.18
C GLY A 146 28.51 1.20 14.69
N LYS A 147 29.75 1.67 14.66
CA LYS A 147 30.16 2.99 14.19
C LYS A 147 31.54 2.87 13.53
N ASN A 148 31.79 3.61 12.45
CA ASN A 148 33.02 3.56 11.66
C ASN A 148 33.38 2.13 11.22
N ILE A 149 32.38 1.37 10.77
CA ILE A 149 32.55 -0.02 10.37
C ILE A 149 33.37 -0.05 9.08
N LYS A 150 34.41 -0.88 9.03
CA LYS A 150 35.17 -1.08 7.80
C LYS A 150 34.38 -1.96 6.82
N ALA A 151 34.57 -1.74 5.52
CA ALA A 151 33.90 -2.53 4.48
C ALA A 151 34.20 -4.04 4.62
N GLU A 152 35.41 -4.43 5.01
CA GLU A 152 35.82 -5.82 5.23
C GLU A 152 35.05 -6.52 6.36
N ASP A 153 34.59 -5.76 7.37
CA ASP A 153 33.84 -6.29 8.51
C ASP A 153 32.32 -6.23 8.30
N ALA A 154 31.86 -5.52 7.26
CA ALA A 154 30.49 -5.06 7.10
C ALA A 154 29.45 -6.20 7.12
N LEU A 155 29.70 -7.31 6.42
CA LEU A 155 28.77 -8.43 6.37
C LEU A 155 28.54 -9.07 7.74
N GLY A 156 29.53 -9.00 8.64
CA GLY A 156 29.44 -9.50 10.02
C GLY A 156 28.52 -8.68 10.93
N TYR A 157 28.01 -7.54 10.45
CA TYR A 157 27.01 -6.71 11.12
C TYR A 157 25.58 -6.99 10.65
N ILE A 158 25.37 -7.86 9.65
CA ILE A 158 24.05 -8.13 9.08
C ILE A 158 23.37 -9.29 9.81
N PHE A 159 22.18 -9.05 10.32
CA PHE A 159 21.28 -10.08 10.87
C PHE A 159 20.65 -10.92 9.76
N GLY A 160 20.18 -10.25 8.72
CA GLY A 160 19.54 -10.88 7.58
C GLY A 160 19.05 -9.87 6.54
N TYR A 161 18.34 -10.39 5.55
CA TYR A 161 17.86 -9.65 4.38
C TYR A 161 16.36 -9.80 4.22
N THR A 162 15.70 -8.78 3.69
CA THR A 162 14.25 -8.75 3.40
C THR A 162 13.99 -8.00 2.10
N VAL A 163 12.78 -8.08 1.56
CA VAL A 163 12.33 -7.20 0.47
C VAL A 163 11.72 -5.93 1.06
N VAL A 164 11.97 -4.80 0.41
CA VAL A 164 11.27 -3.52 0.63
C VAL A 164 10.68 -3.07 -0.71
N ASN A 165 9.47 -2.49 -0.67
CA ASN A 165 8.96 -1.69 -1.78
C ASN A 165 8.98 -0.21 -1.35
N ASP A 166 9.87 0.59 -1.92
CA ASP A 166 10.02 2.02 -1.62
C ASP A 166 9.00 2.87 -2.40
N ILE A 167 7.73 2.71 -2.02
CA ILE A 167 6.63 3.42 -2.67
C ILE A 167 6.80 4.93 -2.53
N SER A 168 6.61 5.63 -3.64
CA SER A 168 6.98 7.03 -3.81
C SER A 168 5.84 7.87 -4.37
N ALA A 169 5.48 8.95 -3.69
CA ALA A 169 4.62 10.00 -4.22
C ALA A 169 5.49 11.02 -4.98
N ARG A 170 5.63 10.89 -6.30
CA ARG A 170 6.63 11.63 -7.10
C ARG A 170 6.43 13.15 -7.10
N GLU A 171 5.18 13.60 -7.10
CA GLU A 171 4.85 15.04 -7.00
C GLU A 171 5.34 15.61 -5.67
N VAL A 172 5.00 14.94 -4.57
CA VAL A 172 5.36 15.35 -3.22
C VAL A 172 6.87 15.25 -3.00
N GLN A 173 7.51 14.23 -3.58
CA GLN A 173 8.96 14.02 -3.49
C GLN A 173 9.75 15.22 -4.02
N THR A 174 9.27 15.88 -5.08
CA THR A 174 9.96 17.03 -5.68
C THR A 174 9.59 18.38 -5.03
N GLN A 175 8.38 18.51 -4.48
CA GLN A 175 7.90 19.74 -3.83
C GLN A 175 8.71 20.14 -2.58
N HIS A 176 9.22 19.18 -1.82
CA HIS A 176 9.83 19.43 -0.51
C HIS A 176 11.37 19.51 -0.52
N GLN A 177 12.02 19.48 -1.70
CA GLN A 177 13.48 19.44 -1.92
C GLN A 177 14.20 18.19 -1.36
N GLN A 178 13.71 17.65 -0.25
CA GLN A 178 14.15 16.41 0.39
C GLN A 178 13.14 15.30 0.11
N PHE A 179 13.61 14.07 -0.09
CA PHE A 179 12.74 12.95 -0.48
C PHE A 179 11.79 12.49 0.64
N PHE A 180 12.11 12.78 1.91
CA PHE A 180 11.43 12.24 3.09
C PHE A 180 9.89 12.30 2.99
N LYS A 181 9.31 13.47 2.68
CA LYS A 181 7.85 13.63 2.69
C LYS A 181 7.15 12.82 1.59
N GLY A 182 7.73 12.76 0.38
CA GLY A 182 7.20 11.93 -0.72
C GLY A 182 7.46 10.44 -0.55
N LYS A 183 8.34 10.06 0.37
CA LYS A 183 8.74 8.67 0.68
C LYS A 183 8.17 8.15 2.01
N SER A 184 7.46 8.97 2.78
CA SER A 184 7.04 8.63 4.15
C SER A 184 5.54 8.82 4.39
N LEU A 185 4.72 8.67 3.36
CA LEU A 185 3.27 8.59 3.56
C LEU A 185 2.92 7.29 4.30
N ASP A 186 1.83 7.28 5.03
CA ASP A 186 1.46 6.13 5.86
C ASP A 186 1.26 4.88 4.99
N ARG A 187 1.76 3.73 5.48
CA ARG A 187 1.68 2.43 4.78
C ARG A 187 2.27 2.42 3.36
N THR A 188 3.25 3.28 3.06
CA THR A 188 4.00 3.31 1.77
C THR A 188 5.42 2.72 1.87
N CYS A 189 5.69 1.90 2.88
CA CYS A 189 6.91 1.12 3.03
C CYS A 189 6.58 -0.35 3.33
N PRO A 190 6.05 -1.11 2.36
CA PRO A 190 5.93 -2.54 2.53
C PRO A 190 7.30 -3.19 2.80
N ILE A 191 7.37 -4.06 3.82
CA ILE A 191 8.57 -4.84 4.15
C ILE A 191 8.18 -6.30 4.40
N GLY A 192 8.88 -7.24 3.77
CA GLY A 192 8.67 -8.67 4.01
C GLY A 192 9.13 -9.56 2.85
N PRO A 193 8.56 -10.77 2.67
CA PRO A 193 7.61 -11.42 3.58
C PRO A 193 8.27 -11.96 4.87
N CYS A 194 9.59 -11.97 4.92
CA CYS A 194 10.38 -12.50 6.04
C CYS A 194 11.77 -11.85 6.05
N ILE A 195 12.49 -12.00 7.16
CA ILE A 195 13.94 -11.81 7.20
C ILE A 195 14.60 -13.16 6.96
N VAL A 196 15.37 -13.29 5.88
CA VAL A 196 16.27 -14.42 5.67
C VAL A 196 17.57 -14.14 6.40
N THR A 197 17.96 -15.02 7.33
CA THR A 197 19.19 -14.84 8.11
C THR A 197 20.44 -14.83 7.23
N SER A 198 21.45 -14.06 7.61
CA SER A 198 22.63 -13.80 6.78
C SER A 198 23.44 -15.05 6.43
N ASP A 199 23.33 -16.14 7.20
CA ASP A 199 23.96 -17.42 6.92
C ASP A 199 23.32 -18.21 5.75
N GLU A 200 22.10 -17.87 5.33
CA GLU A 200 21.45 -18.50 4.16
C GLU A 200 21.73 -17.77 2.84
N ILE A 201 22.11 -16.49 2.90
CA ILE A 201 22.42 -15.66 1.72
C ILE A 201 23.90 -15.33 1.77
N THR A 202 24.70 -16.19 1.14
CA THR A 202 26.17 -16.11 1.17
C THR A 202 26.74 -15.02 0.25
N ASP A 203 26.05 -14.69 -0.84
CA ASP A 203 26.42 -13.61 -1.76
C ASP A 203 25.22 -12.69 -2.03
N PRO A 204 24.96 -11.69 -1.16
CA PRO A 204 23.84 -10.77 -1.33
C PRO A 204 24.03 -9.81 -2.52
N GLY A 205 25.21 -9.83 -3.17
CA GLY A 205 25.51 -9.05 -4.35
C GLY A 205 25.12 -9.75 -5.66
N LYS A 206 24.45 -10.92 -5.63
CA LYS A 206 24.05 -11.66 -6.86
C LYS A 206 22.59 -12.14 -6.87
N LEU A 207 21.72 -11.49 -6.12
CA LEU A 207 20.30 -11.84 -6.07
C LEU A 207 19.54 -11.19 -7.22
N ALA A 208 18.73 -11.97 -7.94
CA ALA A 208 17.78 -11.40 -8.89
C ALA A 208 16.60 -10.76 -8.13
N LEU A 209 16.09 -9.65 -8.66
CA LEU A 209 14.94 -8.95 -8.13
C LEU A 209 13.97 -8.55 -9.25
N ARG A 210 12.68 -8.78 -9.02
CA ARG A 210 11.60 -8.50 -9.98
C ARG A 210 10.43 -7.81 -9.29
N LEU A 211 9.84 -6.82 -9.95
CA LEU A 211 8.55 -6.25 -9.55
C LEU A 211 7.53 -6.42 -10.65
N ARG A 212 6.34 -6.92 -10.29
CA ARG A 212 5.18 -7.02 -11.18
C ARG A 212 4.04 -6.15 -10.67
N VAL A 213 3.30 -5.54 -11.60
CA VAL A 213 2.03 -4.87 -11.31
C VAL A 213 0.95 -5.56 -12.12
N ASN A 214 -0.05 -6.14 -11.45
CA ASN A 214 -1.12 -6.92 -12.09
C ASN A 214 -0.60 -8.03 -13.02
N GLY A 215 0.51 -8.68 -12.63
CA GLY A 215 1.19 -9.72 -13.40
C GLY A 215 2.12 -9.23 -14.51
N GLU A 216 2.13 -7.93 -14.83
CA GLU A 216 3.07 -7.34 -15.79
C GLU A 216 4.41 -7.01 -15.10
N THR A 217 5.52 -7.58 -15.58
CA THR A 217 6.86 -7.23 -15.08
C THR A 217 7.20 -5.78 -15.41
N ARG A 218 7.48 -5.00 -14.37
CA ARG A 218 7.87 -3.58 -14.46
C ARG A 218 9.34 -3.35 -14.16
N GLN A 219 9.91 -4.11 -13.22
CA GLN A 219 11.34 -4.07 -12.89
C GLN A 219 11.88 -5.50 -12.92
N ASP A 220 13.07 -5.70 -13.49
CA ASP A 220 13.80 -6.98 -13.53
C ASP A 220 15.30 -6.69 -13.61
N SER A 221 16.05 -7.06 -12.58
CA SER A 221 17.48 -6.75 -12.44
C SER A 221 18.15 -7.69 -11.45
N ASN A 222 19.40 -7.40 -11.10
CA ASN A 222 20.19 -8.16 -10.14
C ASN A 222 21.01 -7.21 -9.24
N THR A 223 21.20 -7.59 -7.99
CA THR A 223 21.94 -6.78 -7.01
C THR A 223 23.42 -6.57 -7.37
N ASN A 224 23.96 -7.30 -8.35
CA ASN A 224 25.31 -7.05 -8.88
C ASN A 224 25.40 -5.74 -9.68
N ASP A 225 24.25 -5.15 -10.07
CA ASP A 225 24.15 -3.87 -10.76
C ASP A 225 24.15 -2.66 -9.80
N LEU A 226 24.26 -2.90 -8.48
CA LEU A 226 24.40 -1.84 -7.48
C LEU A 226 25.68 -1.01 -7.72
N ILE A 227 25.56 0.31 -7.78
CA ILE A 227 26.70 1.24 -7.89
C ILE A 227 27.56 1.16 -6.62
N PHE A 228 26.91 1.21 -5.46
CA PHE A 228 27.51 1.03 -4.14
C PHE A 228 27.00 -0.27 -3.53
N ASN A 229 27.88 -1.26 -3.41
CA ASN A 229 27.55 -2.54 -2.80
C ASN A 229 27.30 -2.42 -1.28
N ILE A 230 26.72 -3.45 -0.68
CA ILE A 230 26.34 -3.47 0.74
C ILE A 230 27.53 -3.14 1.68
N PRO A 231 28.74 -3.73 1.51
CA PRO A 231 29.91 -3.33 2.29
C PRO A 231 30.23 -1.82 2.23
N THR A 232 30.17 -1.23 1.04
CA THR A 232 30.35 0.22 0.85
C THR A 232 29.26 1.02 1.54
N LEU A 233 27.99 0.60 1.42
CA LEU A 233 26.86 1.27 2.08
C LEU A 233 27.03 1.29 3.61
N ILE A 234 27.37 0.15 4.22
CA ILE A 234 27.58 0.05 5.68
C ILE A 234 28.75 0.92 6.12
N ALA A 235 29.87 0.89 5.38
CA ALA A 235 31.06 1.67 5.74
C ALA A 235 30.80 3.18 5.63
N GLN A 236 30.12 3.63 4.57
CA GLN A 236 29.78 5.05 4.38
C GLN A 236 28.72 5.51 5.39
N LEU A 237 27.67 4.71 5.60
CA LEU A 237 26.60 5.05 6.53
C LEU A 237 27.11 5.17 7.97
N SER A 238 27.96 4.24 8.40
CA SER A 238 28.46 4.23 9.78
C SER A 238 29.62 5.20 10.02
N LEU A 239 30.16 5.86 8.99
CA LEU A 239 31.27 6.80 9.15
C LEU A 239 30.82 8.04 9.94
N GLY A 240 31.31 8.18 11.16
CA GLY A 240 30.92 9.26 12.07
C GLY A 240 29.55 9.06 12.74
N MET A 241 28.76 8.06 12.33
CA MET A 241 27.40 7.81 12.79
C MET A 241 27.23 6.40 13.38
N THR A 242 26.66 6.29 14.57
CA THR A 242 26.28 4.99 15.13
C THR A 242 25.04 4.47 14.42
N VAL A 243 25.07 3.20 14.01
CA VAL A 243 23.91 2.48 13.47
C VAL A 243 23.55 1.37 14.44
N GLU A 244 22.31 1.34 14.91
CA GLU A 244 21.84 0.40 15.94
C GLU A 244 21.47 -0.97 15.37
N ALA A 245 21.58 -2.03 16.19
CA ALA A 245 20.96 -3.31 15.88
C ALA A 245 19.44 -3.15 15.65
N GLY A 246 18.90 -3.86 14.67
CA GLY A 246 17.51 -3.75 14.23
C GLY A 246 17.25 -2.66 13.18
N THR A 247 18.26 -1.85 12.82
CA THR A 247 18.13 -0.85 11.74
C THR A 247 17.93 -1.54 10.40
N ILE A 248 16.91 -1.11 9.65
CA ILE A 248 16.64 -1.56 8.29
C ILE A 248 17.27 -0.57 7.31
N VAL A 249 18.03 -1.08 6.35
CA VAL A 249 18.62 -0.29 5.26
C VAL A 249 18.21 -0.86 3.92
N SER A 250 17.50 -0.05 3.12
CA SER A 250 17.06 -0.34 1.77
C SER A 250 18.09 0.14 0.75
N THR A 251 18.49 -0.71 -0.20
CA THR A 251 19.73 -0.52 -0.98
C THR A 251 19.59 0.26 -2.28
N GLY A 252 18.39 0.73 -2.63
CA GLY A 252 18.08 1.36 -3.91
C GLY A 252 17.37 0.40 -4.88
N THR A 253 16.71 0.98 -5.88
CA THR A 253 15.87 0.28 -6.86
C THR A 253 16.46 0.32 -8.28
N PRO A 254 16.22 -0.71 -9.12
CA PRO A 254 16.62 -0.71 -10.53
C PRO A 254 15.69 0.15 -11.42
N SER A 255 15.99 0.23 -12.72
CA SER A 255 15.13 0.93 -13.69
C SER A 255 13.78 0.21 -13.85
N GLY A 256 12.81 0.91 -14.46
CA GLY A 256 11.46 0.39 -14.70
C GLY A 256 10.40 0.95 -13.74
N VAL A 257 10.74 2.01 -13.01
CA VAL A 257 9.78 2.76 -12.18
C VAL A 257 8.76 3.46 -13.10
N ALA A 258 7.55 3.72 -12.60
CA ALA A 258 6.49 4.34 -13.40
C ALA A 258 6.91 5.69 -13.99
N LEU A 259 7.67 6.50 -13.23
CA LEU A 259 8.21 7.79 -13.70
C LEU A 259 9.09 7.64 -14.97
N GLY A 260 9.74 6.49 -15.13
CA GLY A 260 10.66 6.21 -16.23
C GLY A 260 10.01 5.79 -17.54
N MET A 261 8.72 5.43 -17.49
CA MET A 261 7.93 4.96 -18.62
C MET A 261 7.48 6.12 -19.51
N THR A 262 7.13 5.83 -20.77
CA THR A 262 6.66 6.85 -21.73
C THR A 262 5.40 6.36 -22.46
N PRO A 263 4.21 6.87 -22.12
CA PRO A 263 3.93 7.79 -21.00
C PRO A 263 4.14 7.10 -19.62
N PRO A 264 4.30 7.88 -18.52
CA PRO A 264 4.33 7.32 -17.17
C PRO A 264 3.04 6.54 -16.84
N VAL A 265 3.18 5.38 -16.17
CA VAL A 265 2.05 4.52 -15.80
C VAL A 265 2.02 4.35 -14.28
N TRP A 266 1.43 5.34 -13.61
CA TRP A 266 1.30 5.41 -12.15
C TRP A 266 0.40 4.32 -11.58
N LEU A 267 0.63 3.98 -10.31
CA LEU A 267 -0.25 3.11 -9.55
C LEU A 267 -1.61 3.77 -9.34
N LYS A 268 -2.67 2.96 -9.40
CA LYS A 268 -4.06 3.37 -9.14
C LYS A 268 -4.75 2.41 -8.16
N PRO A 269 -5.87 2.80 -7.53
CA PRO A 269 -6.64 1.90 -6.68
C PRO A 269 -7.03 0.63 -7.44
N GLY A 270 -6.86 -0.52 -6.80
CA GLY A 270 -7.08 -1.83 -7.40
C GLY A 270 -5.81 -2.52 -7.88
N ASP A 271 -4.72 -1.79 -8.15
CA ASP A 271 -3.46 -2.38 -8.60
C ASP A 271 -2.83 -3.28 -7.51
N VAL A 272 -2.33 -4.44 -7.93
CA VAL A 272 -1.59 -5.38 -7.08
C VAL A 272 -0.13 -5.36 -7.48
N MET A 273 0.74 -5.05 -6.52
CA MET A 273 2.19 -5.08 -6.66
C MET A 273 2.74 -6.36 -6.07
N GLU A 274 3.67 -6.99 -6.77
CA GLU A 274 4.44 -8.15 -6.29
C GLU A 274 5.94 -7.86 -6.43
N ALA A 275 6.62 -7.64 -5.32
CA ALA A 275 8.06 -7.43 -5.26
C ALA A 275 8.76 -8.71 -4.81
N GLU A 276 9.61 -9.29 -5.65
CA GLU A 276 10.27 -10.57 -5.44
C GLU A 276 11.79 -10.43 -5.44
N VAL A 277 12.44 -11.03 -4.44
CA VAL A 277 13.90 -11.21 -4.42
C VAL A 277 14.20 -12.70 -4.27
N ASP A 278 15.01 -13.23 -5.17
CA ASP A 278 15.42 -14.64 -5.18
C ASP A 278 16.05 -15.03 -3.82
N GLY A 279 15.64 -16.19 -3.30
CA GLY A 279 16.07 -16.67 -1.97
C GLY A 279 15.24 -16.11 -0.79
N ILE A 280 14.63 -14.93 -0.93
CA ILE A 280 13.80 -14.30 0.12
C ILE A 280 12.33 -14.69 -0.06
N GLY A 281 11.70 -14.28 -1.15
CA GLY A 281 10.30 -14.53 -1.44
C GLY A 281 9.61 -13.33 -2.07
N VAL A 282 8.28 -13.40 -2.15
CA VAL A 282 7.41 -12.39 -2.76
C VAL A 282 6.72 -11.57 -1.67
N LEU A 283 6.80 -10.25 -1.80
CA LEU A 283 6.08 -9.26 -1.01
C LEU A 283 4.96 -8.68 -1.87
N THR A 284 3.71 -8.94 -1.48
CA THR A 284 2.52 -8.54 -2.25
C THR A 284 1.74 -7.48 -1.49
N ASN A 285 1.31 -6.41 -2.17
CA ASN A 285 0.48 -5.35 -1.60
C ASN A 285 -0.50 -4.82 -2.65
N LYS A 286 -1.69 -4.39 -2.21
CA LYS A 286 -2.73 -3.83 -3.07
C LYS A 286 -2.89 -2.33 -2.82
N VAL A 287 -2.97 -1.55 -3.88
CA VAL A 287 -3.29 -0.12 -3.77
C VAL A 287 -4.80 0.04 -3.58
N VAL A 288 -5.20 0.87 -2.61
CA VAL A 288 -6.60 1.21 -2.32
C VAL A 288 -6.78 2.71 -2.34
N ALA A 289 -8.00 3.17 -2.61
CA ALA A 289 -8.31 4.58 -2.44
C ALA A 289 -8.23 4.93 -0.94
N GLU A 290 -7.59 6.04 -0.60
CA GLU A 290 -7.66 6.55 0.77
C GLU A 290 -9.06 7.13 1.00
N ASN A 291 -9.81 6.48 1.88
CA ASN A 291 -11.12 6.97 2.30
C ASN A 291 -10.92 7.80 3.56
N ASN A 292 -11.11 9.12 3.48
CA ASN A 292 -10.95 10.07 4.60
C ASN A 292 -12.01 9.93 5.72
N GLY A 293 -12.62 8.75 5.89
CA GLY A 293 -13.59 8.48 6.96
C GLY A 293 -14.89 9.28 6.87
N TYR A 294 -15.19 9.88 5.71
CA TYR A 294 -16.48 10.52 5.48
C TYR A 294 -17.42 9.50 4.86
N GLU A 295 -18.38 9.02 5.65
CA GLU A 295 -19.56 8.39 5.06
C GLU A 295 -20.32 9.47 4.29
N CYS A 296 -20.41 9.35 2.97
CA CYS A 296 -21.26 10.21 2.18
C CYS A 296 -22.71 9.77 2.44
N VAL A 297 -23.36 10.43 3.40
CA VAL A 297 -24.75 10.18 3.78
C VAL A 297 -25.65 11.21 3.10
N LEU A 298 -26.39 10.78 2.09
CA LEU A 298 -27.35 11.62 1.37
C LEU A 298 -28.75 11.30 1.90
N ARG A 299 -29.49 12.33 2.34
CA ARG A 299 -30.83 12.16 2.93
C ARG A 299 -31.90 12.73 2.02
N LEU A 300 -32.79 11.86 1.57
CA LEU A 300 -34.01 12.19 0.83
C LEU A 300 -35.15 12.16 1.85
N CYS A 301 -35.78 13.31 2.05
CA CYS A 301 -36.88 13.43 3.01
C CYS A 301 -38.21 13.26 2.27
N CYS A 302 -39.11 12.46 2.83
CA CYS A 302 -40.47 12.26 2.34
C CYS A 302 -41.50 12.67 3.40
N GLY A 303 -42.71 12.98 2.95
CA GLY A 303 -43.82 13.37 3.82
C GLY A 303 -44.43 12.20 4.59
N GLN A 304 -45.75 12.21 4.78
CA GLN A 304 -46.44 11.20 5.60
C GLN A 304 -46.47 9.80 4.99
N ASN A 305 -46.13 9.63 3.71
CA ASN A 305 -46.22 8.35 3.01
C ASN A 305 -44.85 7.72 2.74
N TYR A 306 -44.14 7.41 3.83
CA TYR A 306 -42.81 6.78 3.79
C TYR A 306 -42.79 5.47 2.98
N GLN A 307 -43.81 4.63 3.11
CA GLN A 307 -43.87 3.35 2.39
C GLN A 307 -43.92 3.54 0.87
N ALA A 308 -44.71 4.52 0.39
CA ALA A 308 -44.75 4.84 -1.04
C ALA A 308 -43.43 5.44 -1.53
N ALA A 309 -42.78 6.29 -0.72
CA ALA A 309 -41.47 6.83 -1.04
C ALA A 309 -40.42 5.71 -1.15
N CYS A 310 -40.35 4.81 -0.16
CA CYS A 310 -39.43 3.67 -0.18
C CYS A 310 -39.64 2.78 -1.41
N ALA A 311 -40.89 2.45 -1.75
CA ALA A 311 -41.23 1.66 -2.93
C ALA A 311 -40.81 2.35 -4.24
N TRP A 312 -40.94 3.68 -4.31
CA TRP A 312 -40.50 4.45 -5.47
C TRP A 312 -38.97 4.37 -5.65
N TYR A 313 -38.20 4.53 -4.57
CA TYR A 313 -36.73 4.43 -4.62
C TYR A 313 -36.24 3.00 -4.86
N GLU A 314 -36.93 1.98 -4.35
CA GLU A 314 -36.66 0.57 -4.68
C GLU A 314 -36.83 0.31 -6.19
N CYS A 315 -37.90 0.86 -6.80
CA CYS A 315 -38.12 0.76 -8.24
C CYS A 315 -37.06 1.52 -9.04
N LEU A 316 -36.72 2.75 -8.61
CA LEU A 316 -35.69 3.57 -9.25
C LEU A 316 -34.33 2.85 -9.26
N LEU A 317 -33.91 2.32 -8.11
CA LEU A 317 -32.63 1.64 -7.96
C LEU A 317 -32.65 0.18 -8.46
N GLY A 318 -33.83 -0.39 -8.67
CA GLY A 318 -34.02 -1.76 -9.12
C GLY A 318 -33.62 -2.81 -8.09
N ARG A 319 -33.59 -2.44 -6.81
CA ARG A 319 -33.20 -3.31 -5.69
C ARG A 319 -33.77 -2.80 -4.36
N PRO A 320 -34.06 -3.70 -3.39
CA PRO A 320 -34.52 -3.32 -2.07
C PRO A 320 -33.43 -2.57 -1.27
N PRO A 321 -33.80 -1.88 -0.16
CA PRO A 321 -32.85 -1.29 0.78
C PRO A 321 -31.86 -2.34 1.33
N ASP A 322 -30.63 -1.93 1.57
CA ASP A 322 -29.62 -2.77 2.25
C ASP A 322 -29.84 -2.80 3.77
N MET A 323 -30.47 -1.76 4.32
CA MET A 323 -30.74 -1.62 5.75
C MET A 323 -32.03 -0.83 6.00
N LEU A 324 -32.76 -1.21 7.04
CA LEU A 324 -33.90 -0.48 7.59
C LEU A 324 -33.57 -0.07 9.04
N PRO A 325 -32.98 1.12 9.28
CA PRO A 325 -32.56 1.54 10.61
C PRO A 325 -33.71 1.59 11.62
N ASN A 326 -34.89 2.00 11.17
CA ASN A 326 -36.12 2.10 11.95
C ASN A 326 -37.35 2.15 11.03
N ASP A 327 -38.55 2.28 11.60
CA ASP A 327 -39.82 2.24 10.86
C ASP A 327 -40.07 3.47 9.96
N ILE A 328 -39.19 4.47 9.98
CA ILE A 328 -39.27 5.70 9.19
C ILE A 328 -38.02 5.93 8.31
N GLU A 329 -37.11 4.96 8.23
CA GLU A 329 -35.85 5.08 7.50
C GLU A 329 -35.51 3.82 6.69
N ALA A 330 -35.07 4.03 5.44
CA ALA A 330 -34.50 3.00 4.57
C ALA A 330 -33.18 3.49 4.00
N ALA A 331 -32.20 2.60 3.89
CA ALA A 331 -30.85 2.93 3.44
C ALA A 331 -30.36 2.02 2.31
N TRP A 332 -29.76 2.63 1.29
CA TRP A 332 -29.10 1.97 0.18
C TRP A 332 -27.62 2.32 0.18
N ARG A 333 -26.76 1.30 0.13
CA ARG A 333 -25.32 1.40 0.01
C ARG A 333 -24.87 1.44 -1.46
N PHE A 334 -24.13 2.46 -1.85
CA PHE A 334 -23.58 2.64 -3.20
C PHE A 334 -22.09 2.28 -3.28
N SER A 335 -21.36 2.44 -2.18
CA SER A 335 -19.98 1.94 -1.98
C SER A 335 -19.79 1.62 -0.50
N ASP A 336 -18.62 1.13 -0.08
CA ASP A 336 -18.35 0.83 1.32
C ASP A 336 -18.66 2.02 2.27
N ASP A 337 -18.51 3.26 1.77
CA ASP A 337 -18.70 4.49 2.54
C ASP A 337 -19.76 5.46 1.97
N ALA A 338 -20.56 5.04 0.98
CA ALA A 338 -21.59 5.91 0.40
C ALA A 338 -22.99 5.33 0.60
N TRP A 339 -23.86 6.10 1.25
CA TRP A 339 -25.21 5.68 1.60
C TRP A 339 -26.24 6.74 1.23
N MET A 340 -27.36 6.29 0.68
CA MET A 340 -28.57 7.09 0.50
C MET A 340 -29.62 6.64 1.50
N TYR A 341 -30.18 7.58 2.24
CA TYR A 341 -31.27 7.35 3.17
C TYR A 341 -32.54 8.01 2.65
N VAL A 342 -33.65 7.30 2.75
CA VAL A 342 -34.99 7.84 2.59
C VAL A 342 -35.60 7.90 3.98
N ILE A 343 -35.99 9.11 4.42
CA ILE A 343 -36.40 9.38 5.80
C ILE A 343 -37.77 10.05 5.80
N ALA A 344 -38.68 9.62 6.67
CA ALA A 344 -39.93 10.33 6.90
C ALA A 344 -39.65 11.63 7.70
N ASP A 345 -39.70 12.77 7.02
CA ASP A 345 -39.52 14.10 7.60
C ASP A 345 -40.35 15.11 6.80
N ALA A 346 -41.52 15.44 7.35
CA ALA A 346 -42.49 16.30 6.69
C ALA A 346 -42.02 17.74 6.49
N ASP A 347 -41.15 18.26 7.37
CA ASP A 347 -40.67 19.65 7.31
C ASP A 347 -39.66 19.86 6.15
N ARG A 348 -38.95 18.78 5.80
CA ARG A 348 -37.89 18.78 4.78
C ARG A 348 -38.28 18.03 3.49
N ALA A 349 -39.47 17.45 3.43
CA ALA A 349 -39.96 16.71 2.27
C ALA A 349 -39.91 17.54 0.98
N GLY A 350 -39.53 16.89 -0.13
CA GLY A 350 -39.58 17.47 -1.47
C GLY A 350 -38.50 18.50 -1.80
N LYS A 351 -37.52 18.70 -0.92
CA LYS A 351 -36.48 19.74 -1.06
C LYS A 351 -35.10 19.19 -1.40
N ALA A 352 -34.94 17.87 -1.45
CA ALA A 352 -33.63 17.27 -1.67
C ALA A 352 -33.23 17.31 -3.16
N LEU A 353 -31.94 17.53 -3.41
CA LEU A 353 -31.29 17.35 -4.70
C LEU A 353 -30.13 16.37 -4.52
N LEU A 354 -30.20 15.25 -5.21
CA LEU A 354 -29.16 14.23 -5.24
C LEU A 354 -28.65 14.08 -6.67
N THR A 355 -27.34 14.13 -6.88
CA THR A 355 -26.72 13.79 -8.17
C THR A 355 -25.79 12.59 -8.00
N LEU A 356 -26.03 11.53 -8.76
CA LEU A 356 -25.19 10.34 -8.82
C LEU A 356 -24.38 10.34 -10.12
N ILE A 357 -23.05 10.27 -10.03
CA ILE A 357 -22.17 10.17 -11.20
C ILE A 357 -22.00 8.71 -11.58
N ILE A 358 -22.22 8.39 -12.85
CA ILE A 358 -22.20 7.02 -13.40
C ILE A 358 -21.42 6.95 -14.72
N ASP A 359 -20.87 5.78 -15.01
CA ASP A 359 -19.99 5.57 -16.16
C ASP A 359 -20.73 5.56 -17.51
N ASN A 360 -21.97 5.05 -17.55
CA ASN A 360 -22.77 4.95 -18.76
C ASN A 360 -24.19 5.49 -18.52
N LEU A 361 -24.36 6.79 -18.73
CA LEU A 361 -25.63 7.47 -18.49
C LEU A 361 -26.72 7.04 -19.46
N GLU A 362 -26.38 6.81 -20.73
CA GLU A 362 -27.34 6.44 -21.76
C GLU A 362 -27.98 5.08 -21.47
N GLN A 363 -27.16 4.08 -21.16
CA GLN A 363 -27.65 2.75 -20.80
C GLN A 363 -28.51 2.79 -19.52
N HIS A 364 -28.11 3.60 -18.54
CA HIS A 364 -28.85 3.71 -17.29
C HIS A 364 -30.22 4.37 -17.50
N VAL A 365 -30.29 5.45 -18.28
CA VAL A 365 -31.56 6.13 -18.60
C VAL A 365 -32.49 5.23 -19.42
N ALA A 366 -31.96 4.42 -20.34
CA ALA A 366 -32.75 3.43 -21.06
C ALA A 366 -33.38 2.39 -20.11
N ALA A 367 -32.61 1.88 -19.16
CA ALA A 367 -33.11 0.95 -18.14
C ALA A 367 -34.17 1.57 -17.22
N LEU A 368 -34.05 2.87 -16.90
CA LEU A 368 -35.06 3.60 -16.14
C LEU A 368 -36.36 3.79 -16.93
N ALA A 369 -36.28 4.03 -18.24
CA ALA A 369 -37.45 4.13 -19.10
C ALA A 369 -38.24 2.81 -19.16
N GLU A 370 -37.57 1.66 -19.20
CA GLU A 370 -38.21 0.34 -19.11
C GLU A 370 -38.96 0.11 -17.79
N ARG A 371 -38.54 0.78 -16.71
CA ARG A 371 -39.21 0.78 -15.40
C ARG A 371 -40.28 1.86 -15.26
N GLY A 372 -40.56 2.60 -16.33
CA GLY A 372 -41.63 3.61 -16.37
C GLY A 372 -41.23 5.00 -15.88
N PHE A 373 -39.93 5.30 -15.72
CA PHE A 373 -39.47 6.63 -15.34
C PHE A 373 -39.30 7.53 -16.56
N THR A 374 -39.76 8.78 -16.45
CA THR A 374 -39.58 9.81 -17.47
C THR A 374 -38.71 10.94 -16.92
N PRO A 375 -37.65 11.37 -17.63
CA PRO A 375 -36.85 12.51 -17.22
C PRO A 375 -37.66 13.80 -17.12
N VAL A 376 -37.34 14.63 -16.13
CA VAL A 376 -37.91 15.98 -15.97
C VAL A 376 -37.00 17.08 -16.51
N GLU A 377 -35.70 16.82 -16.60
CA GLU A 377 -34.70 17.77 -17.09
C GLU A 377 -33.48 17.02 -17.65
N ILE A 378 -32.92 17.54 -18.73
CA ILE A 378 -31.69 17.03 -19.35
C ILE A 378 -30.78 18.24 -19.56
N GLU A 379 -29.62 18.22 -18.90
CA GLU A 379 -28.54 19.18 -19.09
C GLU A 379 -27.42 18.49 -19.86
N ASP A 380 -26.95 19.11 -20.95
CA ASP A 380 -25.91 18.55 -21.81
C ASP A 380 -24.92 19.66 -22.19
N GLU A 381 -23.71 19.56 -21.65
CA GLU A 381 -22.59 20.43 -21.99
C GLU A 381 -21.55 19.61 -22.77
N PRO A 382 -21.46 19.79 -24.10
CA PRO A 382 -20.63 18.96 -24.97
C PRO A 382 -19.17 18.90 -24.51
N GLY A 383 -18.68 17.68 -24.30
CA GLY A 383 -17.30 17.42 -23.88
C GLY A 383 -16.98 17.73 -22.41
N GLN A 384 -17.97 18.12 -21.61
CA GLN A 384 -17.79 18.37 -20.18
C GLN A 384 -18.64 17.45 -19.31
N TYR A 385 -19.97 17.56 -19.39
CA TYR A 385 -20.86 16.69 -18.62
C TYR A 385 -22.23 16.57 -19.28
N ARG A 386 -22.91 15.47 -18.97
CA ARG A 386 -24.33 15.27 -19.26
C ARG A 386 -25.03 14.84 -18.00
N LYS A 387 -26.22 15.37 -17.73
CA LYS A 387 -27.00 15.10 -16.52
C LYS A 387 -28.49 14.96 -16.86
N VAL A 388 -29.12 13.91 -16.33
CA VAL A 388 -30.55 13.61 -16.52
C VAL A 388 -31.23 13.52 -15.17
N SER A 389 -32.24 14.36 -14.95
CA SER A 389 -32.95 14.49 -13.67
C SER A 389 -34.31 13.81 -13.71
N PHE A 390 -34.70 13.23 -12.57
CA PHE A 390 -36.00 12.62 -12.29
C PHE A 390 -36.56 13.27 -11.02
N ARG A 391 -37.89 13.31 -10.90
CA ARG A 391 -38.57 13.85 -9.72
C ARG A 391 -39.39 12.75 -9.06
N ASP A 392 -39.23 12.62 -7.74
CA ASP A 392 -40.09 11.73 -6.96
C ASP A 392 -41.49 12.36 -6.75
N PRO A 393 -42.48 11.60 -6.25
CA PRO A 393 -43.84 12.12 -6.04
C PRO A 393 -43.93 13.27 -5.02
N GLU A 394 -42.94 13.40 -4.14
CA GLU A 394 -42.89 14.40 -3.06
C GLU A 394 -42.15 15.68 -3.49
N GLY A 395 -41.46 15.67 -4.64
CA GLY A 395 -40.79 16.82 -5.23
C GLY A 395 -39.27 16.82 -5.14
N ASN A 396 -38.65 15.79 -4.54
CA ASN A 396 -37.20 15.65 -4.53
C ASN A 396 -36.66 15.39 -5.94
N THR A 397 -35.47 15.91 -6.22
CA THR A 397 -34.80 15.73 -7.51
C THR A 397 -33.65 14.73 -7.36
N ILE A 398 -33.66 13.70 -8.21
CA ILE A 398 -32.56 12.74 -8.34
C ILE A 398 -32.03 12.83 -9.77
N ALA A 399 -30.77 13.19 -9.90
CA ALA A 399 -30.08 13.33 -11.16
C ALA A 399 -29.01 12.26 -11.33
N PHE A 400 -28.85 11.77 -12.55
CA PHE A 400 -27.74 10.91 -12.95
C PHE A 400 -26.85 11.69 -13.92
N GLY A 401 -25.58 11.78 -13.59
CA GLY A 401 -24.58 12.53 -14.36
C GLY A 401 -23.50 11.63 -14.92
N GLN A 402 -22.93 12.03 -16.05
CA GLN A 402 -21.70 11.47 -16.60
C GLN A 402 -20.77 12.64 -16.93
N VAL A 403 -19.53 12.56 -16.44
CA VAL A 403 -18.50 13.57 -16.68
C VAL A 403 -17.54 13.03 -17.74
N PHE A 404 -17.25 13.85 -18.74
CA PHE A 404 -16.28 13.51 -19.78
C PHE A 404 -14.93 14.09 -19.37
N THR A 405 -13.93 13.23 -19.21
CA THR A 405 -12.55 13.69 -19.09
C THR A 405 -12.10 14.33 -20.41
N PRO A 406 -11.49 15.52 -20.38
CA PRO A 406 -10.89 16.10 -21.58
C PRO A 406 -9.83 15.14 -22.12
N SER A 407 -9.94 14.80 -23.41
CA SER A 407 -8.96 14.01 -24.16
C SER A 407 -7.66 14.76 -24.39
#